data_AF-A0A2T4CXS7-F1
#
_entry.id   AF-A0A2T4CXS7-F1
#
_cell.length_a   1.000
_cell.length_b   1.000
_cell.length_c   1.000
_cell.angle_alpha   90.00
_cell.angle_beta   90.00
_cell.angle_gamma   90.00
#
_symmetry.space_group_name_H-M   'P 1'
#
loop_
_entity.id
_entity.type
_entity.pdbx_description
1 polymer ?
#
loop_
_entity_poly.entity_id
_entity_poly.type
_entity_poly.pdbx_seq_one_letter_code
_entity_poly.pdbx_strand_id
1 'polypeptide(L)'
;MFYLSAMIIAFLTANLLACAQPSGLPNFDENEPYSSVRLKMLEAGWEPFHAQDADTCIEGDLRCEGRPEMQVCAGTGKANCKFLWKKEETITAICTIGEVAVFDSFCDYTSIN
;
A
#
# COMPACT_ATOMS: atom_id res chain seq x y z
N MET A 1 -51.77 -15.75 -40.25
CA MET A 1 -50.52 -15.91 -41.03
C MET A 1 -49.62 -14.74 -40.69
N PHE A 2 -48.67 -14.92 -39.77
CA PHE A 2 -47.24 -15.19 -40.02
C PHE A 2 -46.39 -13.89 -40.17
N TYR A 3 -45.65 -13.59 -39.08
CA TYR A 3 -44.31 -12.96 -38.92
C TYR A 3 -43.97 -11.60 -39.57
N LEU A 4 -43.46 -10.65 -38.76
CA LEU A 4 -42.06 -10.18 -38.72
C LEU A 4 -42.00 -8.72 -38.24
N SER A 5 -41.49 -8.50 -37.03
CA SER A 5 -40.58 -7.38 -36.75
C SER A 5 -39.94 -7.58 -35.38
N ALA A 6 -39.16 -8.65 -35.29
CA ALA A 6 -38.16 -8.81 -34.25
C ALA A 6 -37.06 -7.75 -34.45
N MET A 7 -37.33 -6.49 -34.07
CA MET A 7 -36.26 -5.56 -33.69
C MET A 7 -36.03 -5.75 -32.19
N ILE A 8 -35.50 -6.92 -31.85
CA ILE A 8 -34.81 -7.11 -30.58
C ILE A 8 -33.58 -6.21 -30.70
N ILE A 9 -33.67 -5.03 -30.09
CA ILE A 9 -32.54 -4.13 -29.90
C ILE A 9 -31.47 -4.98 -29.21
N ALA A 10 -30.45 -5.35 -29.97
CA ALA A 10 -29.26 -5.99 -29.47
C ALA A 10 -28.55 -4.98 -28.58
N PHE A 11 -29.02 -4.87 -27.34
CA PHE A 11 -28.29 -4.25 -26.25
C PHE A 11 -27.02 -5.08 -26.07
N LEU A 12 -25.95 -4.67 -26.75
CA LEU A 12 -24.58 -5.03 -26.45
C LEU A 12 -24.25 -4.50 -25.05
N THR A 13 -24.76 -5.17 -24.01
CA THR A 13 -24.21 -5.07 -22.67
C THR A 13 -22.91 -5.85 -22.68
N ALA A 14 -21.85 -5.22 -23.18
CA ALA A 14 -20.49 -5.64 -22.89
C ALA A 14 -20.31 -5.50 -21.38
N ASN A 15 -20.64 -6.57 -20.64
CA ASN A 15 -20.37 -6.68 -19.23
C ASN A 15 -18.85 -6.52 -19.08
N LEU A 16 -18.46 -5.37 -18.54
CA LEU A 16 -17.12 -5.10 -18.04
C LEU A 16 -16.81 -6.19 -17.02
N LEU A 17 -16.07 -7.21 -17.45
CA LEU A 17 -15.30 -8.06 -16.55
C LEU A 17 -14.22 -7.15 -15.94
N ALA A 18 -14.59 -6.40 -14.91
CA ALA A 18 -13.63 -5.84 -13.98
C ALA A 18 -12.98 -7.03 -13.28
N CYS A 19 -11.83 -7.46 -13.77
CA CYS A 19 -10.98 -8.40 -13.06
C CYS A 19 -10.58 -7.71 -11.75
N ALA A 20 -11.25 -8.06 -10.65
CA ALA A 20 -10.81 -7.72 -9.30
C ALA A 20 -9.36 -8.16 -9.18
N GLN A 21 -8.44 -7.19 -9.19
CA GLN A 21 -7.02 -7.48 -9.05
C GLN A 21 -6.80 -8.08 -7.66
N PRO A 22 -5.92 -9.09 -7.51
CA PRO A 22 -5.47 -9.50 -6.20
C PRO A 22 -5.04 -8.24 -5.43
N SER A 23 -5.31 -8.18 -4.11
CA SER A 23 -4.89 -7.07 -3.24
C SER A 23 -3.47 -6.69 -3.65
N GLY A 24 -3.32 -5.55 -4.34
CA GLY A 24 -2.23 -5.29 -5.30
C GLY A 24 -0.88 -5.01 -4.65
N LEU A 25 -0.61 -5.67 -3.53
CA LEU A 25 0.60 -5.60 -2.76
C LEU A 25 1.68 -6.46 -3.44
N PRO A 26 2.89 -5.94 -3.60
CA PRO A 26 4.02 -6.73 -4.06
C PRO A 26 4.38 -7.84 -3.07
N ASN A 27 5.12 -8.83 -3.55
CA ASN A 27 5.80 -9.78 -2.67
C ASN A 27 7.13 -9.18 -2.18
N PHE A 28 7.40 -9.38 -0.90
CA PHE A 28 8.64 -8.97 -0.26
C PHE A 28 9.39 -10.19 0.26
N ASP A 29 10.72 -10.13 0.14
CA ASP A 29 11.58 -11.15 0.72
C ASP A 29 11.72 -10.93 2.23
N GLU A 30 12.07 -11.99 2.95
CA GLU A 30 12.37 -11.88 4.38
C GLU A 30 13.56 -10.94 4.61
N ASN A 31 13.42 -9.98 5.52
CA ASN A 31 14.41 -8.94 5.81
C ASN A 31 14.81 -8.10 4.58
N GLU A 32 13.92 -7.94 3.59
CA GLU A 32 14.17 -7.07 2.45
C GLU A 32 14.39 -5.62 2.91
N PRO A 33 15.46 -4.92 2.45
CA PRO A 33 15.68 -3.52 2.80
C PRO A 33 14.48 -2.64 2.44
N TYR A 34 14.08 -1.75 3.36
CA TYR A 34 12.88 -0.95 3.16
C TYR A 34 12.94 -0.05 1.91
N SER A 35 14.13 0.33 1.45
CA SER A 35 14.30 1.04 0.17
C SER A 35 13.80 0.24 -1.04
N SER A 36 14.02 -1.09 -1.04
CA SER A 36 13.55 -1.99 -2.10
C SER A 36 12.04 -2.23 -2.00
N VAL A 37 11.54 -2.44 -0.79
CA VAL A 37 10.10 -2.50 -0.48
C VAL A 37 9.36 -1.27 -0.99
N ARG A 38 9.90 -0.09 -0.67
CA ARG A 38 9.36 1.21 -1.10
C ARG A 38 9.30 1.32 -2.63
N LEU A 39 10.37 0.90 -3.32
CA LEU A 39 10.39 0.91 -4.78
C LEU A 39 9.29 0.01 -5.35
N LYS A 40 9.15 -1.22 -4.84
CA LYS A 40 8.11 -2.15 -5.27
C LYS A 40 6.69 -1.60 -5.03
N MET A 41 6.47 -0.93 -3.90
CA MET A 41 5.18 -0.28 -3.62
C MET A 41 4.86 0.81 -4.65
N LEU A 42 5.83 1.69 -4.93
CA LEU A 42 5.69 2.74 -5.94
C LEU A 42 5.44 2.16 -7.34
N GLU A 43 6.19 1.14 -7.75
CA GLU A 43 6.02 0.46 -9.04
C GLU A 43 4.67 -0.25 -9.17
N ALA A 44 4.14 -0.77 -8.06
CA ALA A 44 2.81 -1.34 -8.00
C ALA A 44 1.68 -0.29 -7.94
N GLY A 45 2.01 1.00 -8.02
CA GLY A 45 1.04 2.11 -8.02
C GLY A 45 0.45 2.41 -6.65
N TRP A 46 1.17 2.09 -5.58
CA TRP A 46 0.86 2.60 -4.25
C TRP A 46 1.55 3.95 -4.03
N GLU A 47 0.83 4.85 -3.39
CA GLU A 47 1.30 6.19 -3.08
C GLU A 47 1.68 6.29 -1.59
N PRO A 48 2.79 6.98 -1.26
CA PRO A 48 3.10 7.33 0.12
C PRO A 48 1.94 8.08 0.77
N PHE A 49 1.47 7.61 1.92
CA PHE A 49 0.36 8.23 2.63
C PHE A 49 0.86 8.87 3.93
N HIS A 50 0.79 10.20 3.99
CA HIS A 50 1.10 10.93 5.21
C HIS A 50 -0.18 11.12 6.03
N ALA A 51 -0.30 10.40 7.15
CA ALA A 51 -1.45 10.52 8.03
C ALA A 51 -1.37 11.80 8.88
N GLN A 52 -2.52 12.31 9.32
CA GLN A 52 -2.59 13.54 10.11
C GLN A 52 -1.95 13.40 11.49
N ASP A 53 -1.93 12.18 12.02
CA ASP A 53 -1.33 11.78 13.29
C ASP A 53 0.09 11.22 13.13
N ALA A 54 0.73 11.41 11.96
CA ALA A 54 2.10 10.98 11.75
C ALA A 54 3.08 11.78 12.63
N ASP A 55 4.03 11.07 13.22
CA ASP A 55 5.14 11.65 13.98
C ASP A 55 6.09 12.43 13.06
N THR A 56 6.84 13.35 13.67
CA THR A 56 7.93 14.05 12.99
C THR A 56 9.16 13.16 12.93
N CYS A 57 9.67 12.91 11.72
CA CYS A 57 10.97 12.26 11.54
C CYS A 57 12.08 13.15 12.12
N ILE A 58 12.93 12.57 12.97
CA ILE A 58 14.10 13.27 13.53
C ILE A 58 15.15 13.43 12.44
N GLU A 59 15.74 14.62 12.33
CA GLU A 59 16.82 14.91 11.38
C GLU A 59 17.98 13.90 11.53
N GLY A 60 18.39 13.29 10.42
CA GLY A 60 19.44 12.26 10.39
C GLY A 60 18.97 10.84 10.70
N ASP A 61 17.70 10.60 11.01
CA ASP A 61 17.15 9.25 11.11
C ASP A 61 16.91 8.64 9.72
N LEU A 62 17.88 7.84 9.26
CA LEU A 62 17.88 7.21 7.94
C LEU A 62 16.68 6.27 7.69
N ARG A 63 15.98 5.85 8.75
CA ARG A 63 14.79 5.00 8.62
C ARG A 63 13.62 5.78 7.99
N CYS A 64 13.47 7.05 8.37
CA CYS A 64 12.32 7.89 7.98
C CYS A 64 12.66 9.10 7.10
N GLU A 65 13.93 9.48 6.99
CA GLU A 65 14.33 10.65 6.22
C GLU A 65 13.91 10.54 4.73
N GLY A 66 13.21 11.57 4.24
CA GLY A 66 12.68 11.58 2.87
C GLY A 66 11.55 10.58 2.61
N ARG A 67 10.92 10.04 3.67
CA ARG A 67 9.85 9.04 3.59
C ARG A 67 8.54 9.59 4.16
N PRO A 68 7.76 10.37 3.38
CA PRO A 68 6.52 10.97 3.86
C PRO A 68 5.47 9.93 4.30
N GLU A 69 5.61 8.68 3.85
CA GLU A 69 4.80 7.55 4.31
C GLU A 69 5.03 7.13 5.76
N MET A 70 6.08 7.62 6.44
CA MET A 70 6.32 7.26 7.84
C MET A 70 5.19 7.80 8.73
N GLN A 71 4.58 6.90 9.50
CA GLN A 71 3.62 7.27 10.55
C GLN A 71 4.30 7.36 11.92
N VAL A 72 5.10 6.35 12.29
CA VAL A 72 5.79 6.32 13.57
C VAL A 72 7.06 5.48 13.46
N CYS A 73 8.11 5.88 14.18
CA CYS A 73 9.30 5.08 14.41
C CYS A 73 9.59 5.00 15.91
N ALA A 74 9.76 3.79 16.43
CA ALA A 74 10.16 3.56 17.81
C ALA A 74 11.59 4.08 18.04
N GLY A 75 11.76 4.92 19.07
CA GLY A 75 13.07 5.41 19.51
C GLY A 75 13.82 4.47 20.45
N THR A 76 13.20 3.35 20.86
CA THR A 76 13.81 2.32 21.72
C THR A 76 13.36 0.91 21.31
N GLY A 77 14.03 -0.11 21.83
CA GLY A 77 13.68 -1.51 21.57
C GLY A 77 14.22 -2.00 20.23
N LYS A 78 13.34 -2.54 19.38
CA LYS A 78 13.71 -3.14 18.08
C LYS A 78 13.80 -2.13 16.93
N ALA A 79 13.70 -0.84 17.22
CA ALA A 79 13.76 0.24 16.24
C ALA A 79 12.68 0.11 15.13
N ASN A 80 11.49 -0.38 15.49
CA ASN A 80 10.42 -0.60 14.52
C ASN A 80 9.96 0.71 13.89
N CYS A 81 9.57 0.69 12.63
CA CYS A 81 8.86 1.79 12.00
C CYS A 81 7.60 1.28 11.33
N LYS A 82 6.59 2.15 11.24
CA LYS A 82 5.36 1.92 10.48
C LYS A 82 5.27 2.93 9.37
N PHE A 83 4.98 2.44 8.17
CA PHE A 83 4.83 3.25 6.96
C PHE A 83 3.48 2.99 6.30
N LEU A 84 2.76 4.04 5.98
CA LEU A 84 1.41 3.99 5.42
C LEU A 84 1.41 4.24 3.92
N TRP A 85 0.62 3.43 3.23
CA TRP A 85 0.51 3.46 1.79
C TRP A 85 -0.96 3.49 1.39
N LYS A 86 -1.27 4.28 0.37
CA LYS A 86 -2.63 4.41 -0.16
C LYS A 86 -2.67 4.01 -1.63
N LYS A 87 -3.72 3.31 -2.02
CA LYS A 87 -4.06 3.04 -3.43
C LYS A 87 -5.58 3.07 -3.56
N GLU A 88 -6.08 4.02 -4.33
CA GLU A 88 -7.51 4.33 -4.41
C GLU A 88 -8.08 4.57 -3.00
N GLU A 89 -9.11 3.83 -2.57
CA GLU A 89 -9.71 3.93 -1.23
C GLU A 89 -9.07 2.97 -0.20
N THR A 90 -8.03 2.23 -0.59
CA THR A 90 -7.37 1.26 0.29
C THR A 90 -6.14 1.86 0.94
N ILE A 91 -6.02 1.69 2.26
CA ILE A 91 -4.82 1.99 3.04
C ILE A 91 -4.22 0.68 3.55
N THR A 92 -2.90 0.56 3.48
CA THR A 92 -2.14 -0.52 4.10
C THR A 92 -0.99 0.05 4.92
N ALA A 93 -0.47 -0.73 5.87
CA ALA A 93 0.76 -0.39 6.58
C ALA A 93 1.83 -1.46 6.38
N ILE A 94 3.07 -1.01 6.27
CA ILE A 94 4.26 -1.84 6.30
C ILE A 94 5.00 -1.55 7.60
N CYS A 95 5.32 -2.59 8.34
CA CYS A 95 6.14 -2.51 9.52
C CYS A 95 7.55 -3.03 9.21
N THR A 96 8.55 -2.30 9.69
CA THR A 96 9.97 -2.66 9.58
C THR A 96 10.57 -2.85 10.96
N ILE A 97 11.72 -3.51 11.01
CA ILE A 97 12.55 -3.66 12.21
C ILE A 97 14.00 -3.25 11.94
N GLY A 98 14.71 -2.86 13.00
CA GLY A 98 16.14 -2.57 12.99
C GLY A 98 16.52 -1.13 12.62
N GLU A 99 17.74 -0.75 13.04
CA GLU A 99 18.35 0.56 12.71
C GLU A 99 18.64 0.70 11.21
N VAL A 100 18.91 -0.43 10.56
CA VAL A 100 18.86 -0.57 9.11
C VAL A 100 17.52 -1.22 8.80
N ALA A 101 16.52 -0.40 8.50
CA ALA A 101 15.14 -0.83 8.38
C ALA A 101 14.96 -1.90 7.29
N VAL A 102 14.48 -3.07 7.70
CA VAL A 102 14.09 -4.18 6.82
C VAL A 102 12.63 -4.54 7.01
N PHE A 103 12.01 -5.10 5.97
CA PHE A 103 10.64 -5.60 6.01
C PHE A 103 10.47 -6.66 7.11
N ASP A 104 9.43 -6.46 7.93
CA ASP A 104 8.99 -7.44 8.92
C ASP A 104 7.61 -7.98 8.54
N SER A 105 6.62 -7.09 8.35
CA SER A 105 5.27 -7.50 8.03
C SER A 105 4.44 -6.41 7.35
N PHE A 106 3.31 -6.82 6.76
CA PHE A 106 2.15 -5.94 6.69
C PHE A 106 1.52 -5.86 8.08
N CYS A 107 1.19 -4.67 8.55
CA CYS A 107 0.64 -4.46 9.88
C CYS A 107 -0.66 -3.65 9.83
N ASP A 108 -1.37 -3.62 10.96
CA ASP A 108 -2.61 -2.86 11.06
C ASP A 108 -2.32 -1.35 11.02
N TYR A 109 -2.98 -0.65 10.09
CA TYR A 109 -2.86 0.79 9.93
C TYR A 109 -3.64 1.57 11.01
N THR A 110 -4.64 0.95 11.65
CA THR A 110 -5.53 1.62 12.62
C THR A 110 -4.99 1.65 14.05
N SER A 111 -4.06 0.76 14.39
CA SER A 111 -3.54 0.62 15.75
C SER A 111 -2.18 1.29 15.92
N ILE A 112 -2.10 2.42 16.63
CA ILE A 112 -0.80 2.98 17.08
C ILE A 112 -0.35 2.12 18.27
N ASN A 113 0.74 1.37 18.13
CA ASN A 113 1.27 0.51 19.19
C ASN A 113 2.68 0.93 19.52
#